data_AF-A0A329U9L3-F1
#
_entry.id   AF-A0A329U9L3-F1
#
_cell.length_a   1.000
_cell.length_b   1.000
_cell.length_c   1.000
_cell.angle_alpha   90.00
_cell.angle_beta   90.00
_cell.angle_gamma   90.00
#
_symmetry.space_group_name_H-M   'P 1'
#
loop_
_entity.id
_entity.type
_entity.pdbx_description
1 polymer ?
#
loop_
_entity_poly.entity_id
_entity_poly.type
_entity_poly.pdbx_seq_one_letter_code
_entity_poly.pdbx_strand_id
1 'polypeptide(L)' 'MVGASAAASVLLMTGCNKQVIDLTYEYSQAQIKMPDGTVIEGKVDSWNDYEGDQLQVKINGTTYLAHSSNVVLWH' A
#
# COMPACT_ATOMS: atom_id res chain seq x y z
N MET A 1 -50.26 1.10 -9.18
CA MET A 1 -49.20 0.50 -8.34
C MET A 1 -47.96 0.32 -9.22
N VAL A 2 -46.99 1.23 -9.12
CA VAL A 2 -45.66 1.04 -9.72
C VAL A 2 -44.69 1.35 -8.59
N GLY A 3 -44.05 0.30 -8.08
CA GLY A 3 -43.22 0.35 -6.89
C GLY A 3 -41.97 1.18 -7.11
N ALA A 4 -41.68 2.03 -6.13
CA ALA A 4 -40.36 2.59 -5.93
C ALA A 4 -39.47 1.56 -5.22
N SER A 5 -38.24 1.36 -5.70
CA SER A 5 -37.06 0.88 -4.96
C SER A 5 -35.84 1.07 -5.87
N ALA A 6 -35.15 2.22 -5.79
CA ALA A 6 -34.07 2.54 -4.86
C ALA A 6 -32.71 1.93 -5.24
N ALA A 7 -31.85 2.81 -5.78
CA ALA A 7 -30.41 2.91 -5.54
C ALA A 7 -29.49 1.70 -5.80
N ALA A 8 -28.60 1.84 -6.78
CA ALA A 8 -27.15 1.85 -6.50
C ALA A 8 -26.41 2.49 -7.68
N SER A 9 -26.24 3.80 -7.53
CA SER A 9 -25.09 4.59 -7.95
C SER A 9 -24.21 4.03 -9.07
N VAL A 10 -24.36 4.66 -10.23
CA VAL A 10 -23.30 5.03 -11.17
C VAL A 10 -21.90 4.91 -10.51
N LEU A 11 -21.17 3.85 -10.87
CA LEU A 11 -19.73 3.79 -10.66
C LEU A 11 -19.11 4.85 -11.57
N LEU A 12 -19.06 6.08 -11.05
CA LEU A 12 -18.31 7.19 -11.61
C LEU A 12 -16.84 6.78 -11.58
N MET A 13 -16.38 6.19 -12.69
CA MET A 13 -14.98 5.96 -13.03
C MET A 13 -14.28 7.29 -13.34
N THR A 14 -14.37 8.25 -12.43
CA THR A 14 -13.68 9.53 -12.48
C THR A 14 -12.77 9.64 -11.28
N GLY A 15 -11.70 8.84 -11.31
CA GLY A 15 -10.57 8.94 -10.41
C GLY A 15 -9.34 8.49 -11.18
N CYS A 16 -8.64 9.46 -11.79
CA CYS A 16 -7.32 9.25 -12.35
C CYS A 16 -6.45 8.47 -11.34
N ASN A 17 -5.83 7.39 -11.79
CA ASN A 17 -4.86 6.58 -11.05
C ASN A 17 -5.38 5.66 -9.92
N LYS A 18 -6.58 5.09 -10.01
CA LYS A 18 -6.89 3.90 -9.21
C LYS A 18 -6.56 2.62 -9.98
N GLN A 19 -5.33 2.15 -9.79
CA GLN A 19 -4.94 0.75 -10.00
C GLN A 19 -5.84 -0.10 -9.09
N VAL A 20 -6.96 -0.55 -9.65
CA VAL A 20 -7.87 -1.48 -8.98
C VAL A 20 -7.12 -2.79 -8.93
N ILE A 21 -6.62 -3.12 -7.72
CA ILE A 21 -6.10 -4.42 -7.32
C ILE A 21 -4.66 -4.67 -7.79
N ASP A 22 -3.69 -4.15 -7.03
CA ASP A 22 -2.43 -4.87 -6.81
C ASP A 22 -2.52 -5.69 -5.51
N LEU A 23 -3.50 -6.60 -5.45
CA LEU A 23 -3.62 -7.58 -4.35
C LEU A 23 -2.69 -8.79 -4.56
N THR A 24 -1.73 -8.70 -5.49
CA THR A 24 -0.95 -9.86 -5.91
C THR A 24 0.25 -10.15 -5.02
N TYR A 25 0.64 -9.20 -4.15
CA TYR A 25 1.80 -9.34 -3.27
C TYR A 25 1.54 -8.72 -1.89
N GLU A 26 0.64 -9.32 -1.11
CA GLU A 26 0.40 -8.93 0.30
C GLU A 26 1.53 -9.42 1.22
N TYR A 27 2.63 -8.70 1.32
CA TYR A 27 3.65 -9.01 2.33
C TYR A 27 3.12 -8.74 3.74
N SER A 28 3.39 -9.65 4.69
CA SER A 28 2.90 -9.58 6.06
C SER A 28 3.89 -8.87 7.00
N GLN A 29 5.17 -8.83 6.63
CA GLN A 29 6.27 -8.29 7.42
C GLN A 29 7.23 -7.46 6.56
N ALA A 30 7.91 -6.51 7.22
CA ALA A 30 8.96 -5.70 6.63
C ALA A 30 10.13 -5.48 7.58
N GLN A 31 11.31 -5.30 7.01
CA GLN A 31 12.49 -4.73 7.66
C GLN A 31 12.98 -3.54 6.84
N ILE A 32 13.31 -2.44 7.52
CA ILE A 32 13.84 -1.22 6.92
C ILE A 32 15.13 -0.83 7.64
N LYS A 33 16.24 -0.76 6.90
CA LYS A 33 17.51 -0.24 7.41
C LYS A 33 17.52 1.29 7.33
N MET A 34 17.61 1.94 8.48
CA MET A 34 17.66 3.40 8.61
C MET A 34 19.06 3.95 8.32
N PRO A 35 19.19 5.24 7.96
CA PRO A 35 20.49 5.86 7.68
C PRO A 35 21.47 5.84 8.87
N ASP A 36 20.96 5.80 10.10
CA ASP A 36 21.76 5.67 11.33
C ASP A 36 22.19 4.23 11.64
N GLY A 37 21.80 3.27 10.80
CA GLY A 37 22.10 1.85 10.95
C GLY A 37 21.06 1.07 11.77
N THR A 38 20.07 1.74 12.36
CA THR A 38 18.98 1.08 13.09
C THR A 38 18.10 0.30 12.12
N VAL A 39 17.52 -0.81 12.57
CA VAL A 39 16.56 -1.60 11.79
C VAL A 39 15.17 -1.46 12.40
N ILE A 40 14.20 -1.09 11.57
CA ILE A 40 12.79 -1.10 11.92
C ILE A 40 12.20 -2.38 11.35
N GLU A 41 11.58 -3.19 12.20
CA GLU A 41 10.91 -4.43 11.81
C GLU A 41 9.46 -4.42 12.30
N GLY A 42 8.54 -4.94 11.48
CA GLY A 42 7.19 -5.20 11.94
C GLY A 42 6.21 -5.55 10.85
N LYS A 43 4.95 -5.69 11.26
CA LYS A 43 3.84 -6.00 10.38
C LYS A 43 3.61 -4.88 9.38
N VAL A 44 3.42 -5.27 8.12
CA VAL A 44 3.08 -4.33 7.05
C VAL A 44 1.58 -4.07 7.09
N ASP A 45 1.21 -2.81 7.26
CA ASP A 45 -0.17 -2.36 7.09
C ASP A 45 -0.50 -2.18 5.60
N SER A 46 0.46 -1.63 4.85
CA SER A 46 0.39 -1.39 3.42
C SER A 46 1.78 -1.08 2.88
N TRP A 47 2.02 -1.35 1.60
CA TRP A 47 3.20 -0.88 0.89
C TRP A 47 2.82 -0.44 -0.53
N ASN A 48 3.66 0.38 -1.14
CA ASN A 48 3.52 0.81 -2.52
C ASN A 48 4.91 1.06 -3.11
N ASP A 49 5.10 0.73 -4.38
CA ASP A 49 6.27 1.13 -5.15
C ASP A 49 5.98 2.37 -6.00
N TYR A 50 7.05 3.04 -6.41
CA TYR A 50 7.00 4.13 -7.36
C TYR A 50 8.03 3.88 -8.46
N GLU A 51 7.92 4.61 -9.56
CA GLU A 51 8.93 4.58 -10.62
C GLU A 51 10.35 4.79 -10.06
N GLY A 52 11.27 3.90 -10.43
CA GLY A 52 12.64 3.86 -9.91
C GLY A 52 12.80 2.97 -8.68
N ASP A 53 13.68 3.36 -7.76
CA ASP A 53 14.10 2.53 -6.62
C ASP A 53 13.41 2.93 -5.30
N GLN A 54 12.22 3.51 -5.35
CA GLN A 54 11.53 4.00 -4.15
C GLN A 54 10.41 3.06 -3.71
N LEU A 55 10.42 2.70 -2.42
CA LEU A 55 9.35 1.96 -1.75
C LEU A 55 8.78 2.78 -0.60
N GLN A 56 7.45 2.87 -0.53
CA GLN A 56 6.73 3.32 0.65
C GLN A 56 6.22 2.11 1.42
N VAL A 57 6.52 2.03 2.70
CA VAL A 57 6.07 0.94 3.58
C VAL A 57 5.46 1.55 4.83
N LYS A 58 4.28 1.08 5.22
CA LYS A 58 3.62 1.46 6.46
C LYS A 58 3.71 0.32 7.46
N ILE A 59 4.36 0.58 8.60
CA ILE A 59 4.55 -0.37 9.69
C ILE A 59 3.91 0.24 10.94
N ASN A 60 2.96 -0.46 11.56
CA ASN A 60 2.30 -0.06 12.81
C ASN A 60 1.78 1.39 12.80
N GLY A 61 1.19 1.84 11.70
CA GLY A 61 0.66 3.20 11.56
C GLY A 61 1.65 4.26 11.06
N THR A 62 2.95 3.97 11.07
CA THR A 62 3.99 4.91 10.60
C THR A 62 4.39 4.62 9.16
N THR A 63 4.39 5.66 8.32
CA THR A 63 4.79 5.57 6.91
C THR A 63 6.26 5.90 6.75
N TYR A 64 6.99 5.02 6.07
CA TYR A 64 8.39 5.17 5.71
C TYR A 64 8.52 5.23 4.19
N LEU A 65 9.37 6.12 3.70
CA LEU A 65 9.76 6.19 2.30
C LEU A 65 11.26 5.90 2.22
N ALA A 66 11.63 4.85 1.51
CA ALA A 66 13.00 4.36 1.49
C ALA A 66 13.42 3.91 0.09
N HIS A 67 14.74 3.87 -0.13
CA HIS A 67 15.30 3.19 -1.29
C HIS A 67 15.08 1.68 -1.16
N SER A 68 14.74 0.99 -2.26
CA SER A 68 14.38 -0.43 -2.28
C SER A 68 15.48 -1.33 -1.73
N SER A 69 16.75 -0.99 -1.94
CA SER A 69 17.91 -1.69 -1.37
C SER A 69 17.99 -1.70 0.16
N ASN A 70 17.19 -0.87 0.86
CA ASN A 70 17.13 -0.83 2.32
C ASN A 70 15.89 -1.52 2.88
N VAL A 71 15.04 -2.12 2.03
CA VAL A 71 13.75 -2.69 2.42
C VAL A 71 13.71 -4.18 2.06
N VAL A 72 13.26 -5.01 3.00
CA VAL A 72 12.91 -6.41 2.76
C VAL A 72 11.45 -6.61 3.15
N LEU A 73 10.69 -7.27 2.28
CA LEU A 73 9.27 -7.61 2.48
C LEU A 73 9.10 -9.14 2.42
N TRP A 74 8.36 -9.75 3.34
CA TRP A 74 8.11 -11.20 3.37
C TRP A 74 6.76 -11.60 3.99
N HIS A 75 6.42 -12.89 3.94
CA HIS A 75 5.21 -13.50 4.53
C HIS A 75 5.47 -14.22 5.85
#